data_AF-A0A956RER6-F1
#
_entry.id   AF-A0A956RER6-F1
#
_cell.length_a   1.000
_cell.length_b   1.000
_cell.length_c   1.000
_cell.angle_alpha   90.00
_cell.angle_beta   90.00
_cell.angle_gamma   90.00
#
_symmetry.space_group_name_H-M   'P 1'
#
loop_
_entity.id
_entity.type
_entity.pdbx_description
1 polymer ?
#
loop_
_entity_poly.entity_id
_entity_poly.type
_entity_poly.pdbx_seq_one_letter_code
_entity_poly.pdbx_strand_id
1 'polypeptide(L)'
;MFLFVQVAAAAPAASADGERDAAHVVRVGSKKFTESVVLGELLVGLARAHDTPAAHQRELGGTRILWNALRADELDIYPEYTGTLARELLARPELQDPRELAPALEPLGLRLSAPLGFNNTYALGLTRARARALDVRTISDLRDHAELRLGLTEEFYERKDGWPVVRAAYGLAFASDRLRTLDHDLAYAGLLAGELDVIDFYSTDPQIAAHGLTLLEDDRGVFPRYDAVLLYRADLERRAPAFTRALTSLEGQLDDGTMAALNGRVQRAREPEAAVAASFLDERLGLRVELRAPTVASRLRRRAVEHLTLVGVSLLAAVLVAIPLGVVAARRRRVGQVVLALVGVVQTIPSLALLVVLIPPLGIGAAPAIVALFLYSLLPIVRSTHAGLTTIDPRLREAAAALGLPARARLRLVELPMAAPSVLSGVKTSAVINVGTATLGALVGAGGFGQPILAGIRLADTSLILQGAIPAAALALLVQGLFELLERALVPRGLRLRSR
;
A
#
# COMPACT_ATOMS: atom_id res chain seq x y z
N MET A 1 -13.05 -8.93 -27.40
CA MET A 1 -13.48 -7.58 -27.82
C MET A 1 -14.70 -7.19 -27.00
N PHE A 2 -14.50 -6.77 -25.75
CA PHE A 2 -15.56 -6.35 -24.84
C PHE A 2 -15.27 -4.91 -24.41
N LEU A 3 -16.14 -4.00 -24.84
CA LEU A 3 -16.10 -2.57 -24.56
C LEU A 3 -16.39 -2.34 -23.08
N PHE A 4 -15.41 -1.84 -22.33
CA PHE A 4 -15.64 -1.27 -21.00
C PHE A 4 -16.20 0.14 -21.16
N VAL A 5 -17.38 0.39 -20.60
CA VAL A 5 -17.95 1.72 -20.47
C VAL A 5 -17.22 2.42 -19.32
N GLN A 6 -16.34 3.37 -19.66
CA GLN A 6 -15.84 4.36 -18.71
C GLN A 6 -16.99 5.28 -18.30
N VAL A 7 -17.42 5.22 -17.05
CA VAL A 7 -18.19 6.31 -16.45
C VAL A 7 -17.17 7.33 -15.95
N ALA A 8 -16.78 8.24 -16.85
CA ALA A 8 -16.09 9.46 -16.48
C ALA A 8 -17.08 10.37 -15.76
N ALA A 9 -16.76 10.77 -14.52
CA ALA A 9 -17.43 11.89 -13.88
C ALA A 9 -17.13 13.15 -14.71
N ALA A 10 -18.15 13.72 -15.34
CA ALA A 10 -18.03 14.90 -16.18
C ALA A 10 -17.52 16.09 -15.34
N ALA A 11 -16.29 16.52 -15.60
CA ALA A 11 -15.84 17.87 -15.33
C ALA A 11 -16.57 18.84 -16.28
N PRO A 12 -16.84 20.10 -15.87
CA PRO A 12 -17.52 21.05 -16.73
C PRO A 12 -16.68 21.32 -17.98
N ALA A 13 -17.32 21.32 -19.15
CA ALA A 13 -16.68 21.59 -20.42
C ALA A 13 -16.12 23.02 -20.44
N ALA A 14 -14.79 23.13 -20.42
CA ALA A 14 -14.09 24.37 -20.69
C ALA A 14 -14.07 24.61 -22.21
N SER A 15 -14.40 25.84 -22.61
CA SER A 15 -14.38 26.34 -23.98
C SER A 15 -12.97 26.26 -24.58
N ALA A 16 -12.90 25.95 -25.89
CA ALA A 16 -11.71 25.59 -26.65
C ALA A 16 -10.65 26.71 -26.86
N ASP A 17 -10.73 27.83 -26.13
CA ASP A 17 -9.77 28.94 -26.18
C ASP A 17 -9.00 29.15 -24.85
N GLY A 18 -9.16 28.25 -23.86
CA GLY A 18 -8.55 28.35 -22.53
C GLY A 18 -7.37 27.39 -22.24
N GLU A 19 -6.90 26.63 -23.23
CA GLU A 19 -6.06 25.44 -23.01
C GLU A 19 -4.54 25.71 -22.82
N ARG A 20 -4.12 26.96 -22.58
CA ARG A 20 -2.69 27.32 -22.48
C ARG A 20 -2.14 27.63 -21.08
N ASP A 21 -2.88 27.48 -19.99
CA ASP A 21 -2.32 27.84 -18.67
C ASP A 21 -2.90 27.12 -17.44
N ALA A 22 -3.35 25.86 -17.59
CA ALA A 22 -3.53 25.01 -16.41
C ALA A 22 -2.15 24.46 -16.00
N ALA A 23 -1.48 25.14 -15.05
CA ALA A 23 -0.20 24.69 -14.51
C ALA A 23 -0.28 23.20 -14.11
N HIS A 24 0.45 22.36 -14.84
CA HIS A 24 0.42 20.91 -14.63
C HIS A 24 0.97 20.60 -13.24
N VAL A 25 0.15 20.01 -12.37
CA VAL A 25 0.57 19.63 -11.01
C VAL A 25 1.56 18.46 -11.10
N VAL A 26 2.76 18.64 -10.56
CA VAL A 26 3.78 17.60 -10.47
C VAL A 26 3.35 16.55 -9.44
N ARG A 27 3.29 15.29 -9.86
CA ARG A 27 2.87 14.16 -9.04
C ARG A 27 4.09 13.49 -8.44
N VAL A 28 4.34 13.76 -7.16
CA VAL A 28 5.42 13.18 -6.38
C VAL A 28 4.93 11.90 -5.73
N GLY A 29 5.64 10.78 -5.90
CA GLY A 29 5.32 9.51 -5.23
C GLY A 29 6.22 9.25 -4.01
N SER A 30 5.74 8.41 -3.09
CA SER A 30 6.60 7.79 -2.06
C SER A 30 6.24 6.34 -1.79
N LYS A 31 7.28 5.55 -1.49
CA LYS A 31 7.14 4.19 -0.99
C LYS A 31 6.56 4.24 0.41
N LYS A 32 6.04 3.09 0.85
CA LYS A 32 5.31 3.04 2.12
C LYS A 32 6.20 2.84 3.34
N PHE A 33 7.22 3.68 3.51
CA PHE A 33 8.03 3.77 4.71
C PHE A 33 8.45 5.22 4.95
N THR A 34 8.74 5.53 6.22
CA THR A 34 8.95 6.90 6.72
C THR A 34 9.89 7.73 5.85
N GLU A 35 11.08 7.19 5.56
CA GLU A 35 12.10 7.89 4.79
C GLU A 35 11.60 8.33 3.42
N SER A 36 11.00 7.42 2.64
CA SER A 36 10.48 7.76 1.31
C SER A 36 9.36 8.81 1.38
N VAL A 37 8.54 8.79 2.44
CA VAL A 37 7.51 9.82 2.66
C VAL A 37 8.14 11.17 2.99
N VAL A 38 9.15 11.23 3.86
CA VAL A 38 9.88 12.47 4.17
C VAL A 38 10.52 13.04 2.91
N LEU A 39 11.22 12.21 2.12
CA LEU A 39 11.81 12.63 0.85
C LEU A 39 10.76 13.12 -0.16
N GLY A 40 9.59 12.47 -0.23
CA GLY A 40 8.48 12.95 -1.05
C GLY A 40 7.94 14.32 -0.62
N GLU A 41 7.88 14.60 0.69
CA GLU A 41 7.51 15.93 1.20
C GLU A 41 8.61 16.97 0.91
N LEU A 42 9.90 16.60 0.95
CA LEU A 42 10.99 17.48 0.54
C LEU A 42 10.83 17.92 -0.92
N LEU A 43 10.49 16.98 -1.82
CA LEU A 43 10.25 17.29 -3.22
C LEU A 43 9.05 18.23 -3.43
N VAL A 44 7.96 18.04 -2.67
CA VAL A 44 6.82 18.97 -2.72
C VAL A 44 7.19 20.35 -2.20
N GLY A 45 7.97 20.41 -1.12
CA GLY A 45 8.47 21.68 -0.58
C GLY A 45 9.37 22.40 -1.57
N LEU A 46 10.32 21.70 -2.18
CA LEU A 46 11.20 22.22 -3.20
C LEU A 46 10.42 22.71 -4.43
N ALA A 47 9.45 21.94 -4.92
CA ALA A 47 8.60 22.37 -6.03
C ALA A 47 7.86 23.68 -5.71
N ARG A 48 7.30 23.80 -4.50
CA ARG A 48 6.60 25.01 -4.05
C ARG A 48 7.52 26.21 -3.90
N ALA A 49 8.75 26.02 -3.42
CA ALA A 49 9.75 27.09 -3.33
C ALA A 49 10.13 27.65 -4.71
N HIS A 50 9.86 26.90 -5.78
CA HIS A 50 10.08 27.27 -7.17
C HIS A 50 8.77 27.41 -7.97
N ASP A 51 7.70 27.86 -7.31
CA ASP A 51 6.39 28.18 -7.90
C ASP A 51 5.79 27.07 -8.78
N THR A 52 6.16 25.82 -8.51
CA THR A 52 5.70 24.64 -9.24
C THR A 52 4.64 23.92 -8.40
N PRO A 53 3.37 23.86 -8.86
CA PRO A 53 2.35 23.10 -8.16
C PRO A 53 2.75 21.63 -8.08
N ALA A 54 2.75 21.08 -6.86
CA ALA A 54 3.08 19.66 -6.64
C ALA A 54 2.13 19.02 -5.63
N ALA A 55 1.82 17.75 -5.87
CA ALA A 55 0.98 16.92 -5.02
C ALA A 55 1.70 15.61 -4.68
N HIS A 56 1.73 15.28 -3.38
CA HIS A 56 2.33 14.06 -2.89
C HIS A 56 1.32 12.91 -2.87
N GLN A 57 1.51 11.94 -3.76
CA GLN A 57 0.88 10.63 -3.71
C GLN A 57 1.62 9.75 -2.70
N ARG A 58 1.24 9.92 -1.44
CA ARG A 58 1.88 9.29 -0.27
C ARG A 58 1.60 7.80 -0.22
N GLU A 59 2.62 7.02 0.19
CA GLU A 59 2.46 5.61 0.57
C GLU A 59 1.72 4.79 -0.50
N LEU A 60 2.10 4.95 -1.77
CA LEU A 60 1.47 4.25 -2.88
C LEU A 60 1.73 2.74 -2.80
N GLY A 61 2.96 2.34 -2.47
CA GLY A 61 3.34 0.93 -2.51
C GLY A 61 4.79 0.62 -2.19
N GLY A 62 5.17 -0.61 -2.53
CA GLY A 62 6.58 -1.00 -2.65
C GLY A 62 7.17 -0.58 -4.00
N THR A 63 8.42 -0.95 -4.23
CA THR A 63 9.22 -0.59 -5.41
C THR A 63 8.47 -0.70 -6.75
N ARG A 64 7.93 -1.90 -7.06
CA ARG A 64 7.30 -2.16 -8.37
C ARG A 64 6.05 -1.31 -8.62
N ILE A 65 5.36 -0.90 -7.56
CA ILE A 65 4.16 -0.08 -7.63
C ILE A 65 4.54 1.31 -8.15
N LEU A 66 5.54 1.96 -7.55
CA LEU A 66 5.98 3.29 -7.97
C LEU A 66 6.64 3.27 -9.35
N TRP A 67 7.43 2.24 -9.65
CA TRP A 67 8.03 2.06 -10.98
C TRP A 67 6.98 2.01 -12.10
N ASN A 68 5.93 1.20 -11.90
CA ASN A 68 4.86 1.07 -12.89
C ASN A 68 4.06 2.37 -13.02
N ALA A 69 3.77 3.05 -11.91
CA ALA A 69 3.09 4.34 -11.92
C ALA A 69 3.90 5.42 -12.65
N LEU A 70 5.22 5.46 -12.47
CA LEU A 70 6.11 6.37 -13.19
C LEU A 70 6.09 6.09 -14.70
N ARG A 71 6.14 4.82 -15.10
CA ARG A 71 6.10 4.41 -16.52
C ARG A 71 4.73 4.58 -17.18
N ALA A 72 3.66 4.51 -16.40
CA ALA A 72 2.28 4.67 -16.86
C ALA A 72 1.81 6.13 -16.90
N ASP A 73 2.70 7.11 -16.65
CA ASP A 73 2.34 8.53 -16.56
C ASP A 73 1.32 8.81 -15.45
N GLU A 74 1.41 8.09 -14.32
CA GLU A 74 0.61 8.33 -13.11
C GLU A 74 1.41 9.08 -12.03
N LEU A 75 2.74 9.00 -12.12
CA LEU A 75 3.73 9.74 -11.33
C LEU A 75 4.71 10.48 -12.24
N ASP A 76 5.30 11.54 -11.70
CA ASP A 76 6.31 12.33 -12.40
C ASP A 76 7.72 12.14 -11.80
N ILE A 77 7.80 11.98 -10.48
CA ILE A 77 9.06 11.83 -9.73
C ILE A 77 8.83 11.07 -8.42
N TYR A 78 9.80 10.27 -7.98
CA TYR A 78 9.80 9.70 -6.64
C TYR A 78 11.23 9.31 -6.15
N PRO A 79 11.44 9.18 -4.82
CA PRO A 79 12.71 8.69 -4.27
C PRO A 79 12.90 7.19 -4.46
N GLU A 80 14.06 6.79 -4.97
CA GLU A 80 14.44 5.40 -5.24
C GLU A 80 15.89 5.14 -4.82
N TYR A 81 16.34 3.88 -4.86
CA TYR A 81 17.66 3.45 -4.38
C TYR A 81 18.41 2.74 -5.51
N THR A 82 19.71 3.01 -5.61
CA THR A 82 20.57 2.45 -6.67
C THR A 82 20.56 0.92 -6.71
N GLY A 83 20.75 0.26 -5.55
CA GLY A 83 20.70 -1.21 -5.46
C GLY A 83 19.35 -1.80 -5.90
N THR A 84 18.25 -1.12 -5.58
CA THR A 84 16.90 -1.52 -6.01
C THR A 84 16.72 -1.35 -7.53
N LEU A 85 17.19 -0.25 -8.10
CA LEU A 85 17.16 -0.01 -9.55
C LEU A 85 17.91 -1.12 -10.30
N ALA A 86 19.15 -1.38 -9.89
CA ALA A 86 20.01 -2.37 -10.52
C ALA A 86 19.41 -3.78 -10.45
N ARG A 87 19.01 -4.22 -9.25
CA ARG A 87 18.68 -5.62 -8.98
C ARG A 87 17.23 -5.97 -9.30
N GLU A 88 16.28 -5.14 -8.88
CA GLU A 88 14.85 -5.47 -8.95
C GLU A 88 14.19 -4.92 -10.22
N LEU A 89 14.56 -3.71 -10.63
CA LEU A 89 13.86 -2.98 -11.68
C LEU A 89 14.46 -3.23 -13.06
N LEU A 90 15.79 -3.15 -13.17
CA LEU A 90 16.53 -3.38 -14.41
C LEU A 90 16.99 -4.83 -14.56
N ALA A 91 17.10 -5.59 -13.47
CA ALA A 91 17.69 -6.93 -13.46
C ALA A 91 19.13 -6.97 -14.02
N ARG A 92 19.92 -5.94 -13.68
CA ARG A 92 21.32 -5.71 -14.05
C ARG A 92 22.14 -5.44 -12.77
N PRO A 93 22.37 -6.44 -11.92
CA PRO A 93 23.02 -6.28 -10.60
C PRO A 93 24.47 -5.78 -10.66
N GLU A 94 25.09 -5.80 -11.84
CA GLU A 94 26.41 -5.25 -12.11
C GLU A 94 26.44 -3.72 -12.16
N LEU A 95 25.30 -3.06 -12.41
CA LEU A 95 25.21 -1.60 -12.47
C LEU A 95 25.12 -1.02 -11.06
N GLN A 96 26.25 -0.92 -10.37
CA GLN A 96 26.29 -0.43 -8.98
C GLN A 96 26.51 1.08 -8.87
N ASP A 97 27.06 1.72 -9.89
CA ASP A 97 27.31 3.17 -9.91
C ASP A 97 26.09 3.92 -10.49
N PRO A 98 25.56 4.97 -9.82
CA PRO A 98 24.56 5.88 -10.38
C PRO A 98 24.86 6.36 -11.81
N ARG A 99 26.14 6.57 -12.14
CA ARG A 99 26.61 7.03 -13.46
C ARG A 99 26.40 6.00 -14.55
N GLU A 100 26.37 4.72 -14.20
CA GLU A 100 26.07 3.61 -15.10
C GLU A 100 24.56 3.32 -15.18
N LEU A 101 23.83 3.57 -14.09
CA LEU A 101 22.38 3.42 -14.03
C LEU A 101 21.65 4.46 -14.90
N ALA A 102 22.12 5.72 -14.92
CA ALA A 102 21.46 6.78 -15.67
C ALA A 102 21.33 6.47 -17.18
N PRO A 103 22.40 6.07 -17.92
CA PRO A 103 22.29 5.64 -19.32
C PRO A 103 21.31 4.48 -19.56
N ALA A 104 21.20 3.54 -18.61
CA ALA A 104 20.29 2.40 -18.74
C ALA A 104 18.80 2.80 -18.61
N LEU A 105 18.52 3.95 -18.00
CA LEU A 105 17.16 4.48 -17.80
C LEU A 105 16.68 5.38 -18.94
N GLU A 106 17.58 5.98 -19.72
CA GLU A 106 17.21 6.90 -20.81
C GLU A 106 16.31 6.28 -21.89
N PRO A 107 16.55 5.04 -22.36
CA PRO A 107 15.67 4.42 -23.36
C PRO A 107 14.23 4.22 -22.86
N LEU A 108 14.02 4.26 -21.54
CA LEU A 108 12.70 4.18 -20.91
C LEU A 108 12.03 5.55 -20.74
N GLY A 109 12.68 6.63 -21.19
CA GLY A 109 12.22 8.01 -20.99
C GLY A 109 12.36 8.50 -19.56
N LEU A 110 13.29 7.92 -18.79
CA LEU A 110 13.52 8.23 -17.38
C LEU A 110 14.87 8.91 -17.16
N ARG A 111 14.97 9.65 -16.07
CA ARG A 111 16.15 10.37 -15.60
C ARG A 111 16.40 10.08 -14.13
N LEU A 112 17.65 10.24 -13.72
CA LEU A 112 18.13 9.96 -12.38
C LEU A 112 18.91 11.18 -11.87
N SER A 113 18.66 11.60 -10.63
CA SER A 113 19.53 12.58 -9.96
C SER A 113 20.86 11.97 -9.54
N ALA A 114 21.82 12.79 -9.14
CA ALA A 114 22.92 12.29 -8.32
C ALA A 114 22.40 11.82 -6.95
N PRO A 115 23.20 11.03 -6.19
CA PRO A 115 22.86 10.64 -4.84
C PRO A 115 22.53 11.81 -3.91
N LEU A 116 21.50 11.65 -3.09
CA LEU A 116 21.09 12.62 -2.09
C LEU A 116 22.08 12.75 -0.92
N GLY A 117 22.96 11.76 -0.74
CA GLY A 117 24.08 11.81 0.20
C GLY A 117 24.16 10.66 1.20
N PHE A 118 23.12 9.83 1.30
CA PHE A 118 23.03 8.73 2.26
C PHE A 118 22.84 7.38 1.55
N ASN A 119 23.31 6.33 2.22
CA ASN A 119 23.28 4.96 1.74
C ASN A 119 22.46 4.10 2.70
N ASN A 120 21.23 3.76 2.33
CA ASN A 120 20.34 2.96 3.17
C ASN A 120 20.63 1.44 3.05
N THR A 121 21.83 1.04 3.46
CA THR A 121 22.29 -0.35 3.45
C THR A 121 22.14 -1.03 4.82
N TYR A 122 22.27 -2.36 4.82
CA TYR A 122 22.52 -3.15 6.02
C TYR A 122 23.84 -2.72 6.68
N ALA A 123 23.85 -2.79 8.00
CA ALA A 123 25.02 -2.61 8.83
C ALA A 123 25.01 -3.63 9.98
N LEU A 124 26.17 -3.90 10.56
CA LEU A 124 26.29 -4.58 11.85
C LEU A 124 26.63 -3.55 12.91
N GLY A 125 26.18 -3.77 14.14
CA GLY A 125 26.46 -2.84 15.22
C GLY A 125 26.22 -3.41 16.61
N LEU A 126 26.61 -2.61 17.59
CA LEU A 126 26.53 -2.96 18.99
C LEU A 126 26.37 -1.71 19.86
N THR A 127 26.17 -1.89 21.17
CA THR A 127 26.11 -0.73 22.07
C THR A 127 27.46 -0.04 22.14
N ARG A 128 27.47 1.30 22.25
CA ARG A 128 28.72 2.08 22.37
C ARG A 128 29.57 1.67 23.57
N ALA A 129 28.93 1.27 24.67
CA ALA A 129 29.63 0.75 25.84
C ALA A 129 30.40 -0.52 25.50
N ARG A 130 29.76 -1.45 24.77
CA ARG A 130 30.37 -2.73 24.37
C ARG A 130 31.46 -2.54 23.31
N ALA A 131 31.22 -1.68 22.31
CA ALA A 131 32.22 -1.34 21.31
C ALA A 131 33.52 -0.80 21.93
N ARG A 132 33.40 0.12 22.90
CA ARG A 132 34.55 0.65 23.64
C ARG A 132 35.24 -0.38 24.52
N ALA A 133 34.47 -1.27 25.16
CA ALA A 133 35.03 -2.30 26.02
C ALA A 133 35.85 -3.35 25.24
N LEU A 134 35.51 -3.57 23.98
CA LEU A 134 36.17 -4.54 23.10
C LEU A 134 37.14 -3.88 22.08
N ASP A 135 37.17 -2.54 22.02
CA ASP A 135 37.85 -1.73 20.99
C ASP A 135 37.51 -2.14 19.54
N VAL A 136 36.25 -2.49 19.30
CA VAL A 136 35.72 -2.90 17.99
C VAL A 136 35.16 -1.69 17.25
N ARG A 137 35.60 -1.47 16.00
CA ARG A 137 35.15 -0.36 15.13
C ARG A 137 34.75 -0.83 13.74
N THR A 138 35.35 -1.90 13.25
CA THR A 138 35.12 -2.46 11.91
C THR A 138 34.44 -3.82 12.00
N ILE A 139 33.87 -4.29 10.88
CA ILE A 139 33.34 -5.66 10.81
C ILE A 139 34.50 -6.67 10.88
N SER A 140 35.67 -6.34 10.33
CA SER A 140 36.88 -7.18 10.46
C SER A 140 37.27 -7.46 11.91
N ASP A 141 37.09 -6.51 12.82
CA ASP A 141 37.43 -6.66 14.25
C ASP A 141 36.59 -7.77 14.91
N LEU A 142 35.38 -8.05 14.42
CA LEU A 142 34.53 -9.12 14.95
C LEU A 142 35.13 -10.52 14.80
N ARG A 143 36.09 -10.71 13.89
CA ARG A 143 36.77 -11.99 13.70
C ARG A 143 37.48 -12.46 14.97
N ASP A 144 38.01 -11.53 15.75
CA ASP A 144 38.80 -11.84 16.94
C ASP A 144 37.90 -12.00 18.19
N HIS A 145 36.57 -11.91 18.01
CA HIS A 145 35.54 -11.94 19.06
C HIS A 145 34.45 -12.99 18.82
N ALA A 146 34.84 -14.24 18.57
CA ALA A 146 33.92 -15.34 18.29
C ALA A 146 32.98 -15.70 19.47
N GLU A 147 33.24 -15.19 20.68
CA GLU A 147 32.43 -15.38 21.88
C GLU A 147 31.14 -14.55 21.91
N LEU A 148 31.04 -13.51 21.08
CA LEU A 148 29.90 -12.59 21.06
C LEU A 148 28.62 -13.28 20.61
N ARG A 149 27.50 -12.86 21.21
CA ARG A 149 26.17 -13.34 20.85
C ARG A 149 25.58 -12.45 19.76
N LEU A 150 25.27 -13.05 18.61
CA LEU A 150 24.68 -12.36 17.47
C LEU A 150 23.18 -12.60 17.43
N GLY A 151 22.42 -11.53 17.25
CA GLY A 151 21.00 -11.61 16.89
C GLY A 151 20.82 -11.02 15.51
N LEU A 152 20.55 -11.87 14.52
CA LEU A 152 20.36 -11.44 13.14
C LEU A 152 18.89 -11.56 12.75
N THR A 153 18.38 -10.65 11.93
CA THR A 153 17.07 -10.83 11.30
C THR A 153 17.08 -12.04 10.38
N GLU A 154 15.96 -12.76 10.29
CA GLU A 154 15.81 -13.91 9.39
C GLU A 154 16.08 -13.50 7.93
N GLU A 155 15.60 -12.31 7.53
CA GLU A 155 15.90 -11.74 6.22
C GLU A 155 17.41 -11.58 6.00
N PHE A 156 18.12 -10.90 6.90
CA PHE A 156 19.55 -10.70 6.74
C PHE A 156 20.34 -12.02 6.76
N TYR A 157 19.91 -12.98 7.57
CA TYR A 157 20.53 -14.29 7.68
C TYR A 157 20.44 -15.12 6.39
N GLU A 158 19.28 -15.10 5.72
CA GLU A 158 19.00 -15.93 4.55
C GLU A 158 19.43 -15.30 3.22
N ARG A 159 19.45 -13.97 3.14
CA ARG A 159 19.71 -13.26 1.89
C ARG A 159 21.09 -13.55 1.33
N LYS A 160 21.16 -13.74 0.00
CA LYS A 160 22.42 -13.96 -0.73
C LYS A 160 23.40 -12.80 -0.61
N ASP A 161 22.91 -11.57 -0.43
CA ASP A 161 23.72 -10.37 -0.21
C ASP A 161 23.76 -9.93 1.26
N GLY A 162 23.30 -10.77 2.18
CA GLY A 162 23.34 -10.54 3.63
C GLY A 162 24.45 -11.35 4.32
N TRP A 163 24.09 -12.02 5.42
CA TRP A 163 25.03 -12.73 6.29
C TRP A 163 25.97 -13.73 5.60
N PRO A 164 25.55 -14.56 4.61
CA PRO A 164 26.45 -15.52 3.98
C PRO A 164 27.68 -14.87 3.33
N VAL A 165 27.51 -13.73 2.66
CA VAL A 165 28.60 -13.02 2.00
C VAL A 165 29.45 -12.27 3.01
N VAL A 166 28.84 -11.61 4.00
CA VAL A 166 29.57 -10.92 5.09
C VAL A 166 30.44 -11.93 5.85
N ARG A 167 29.86 -13.04 6.30
CA ARG A 167 30.58 -14.09 7.02
C ARG A 167 31.78 -14.60 6.22
N ALA A 168 31.59 -14.89 4.94
CA ALA A 168 32.64 -15.40 4.07
C ALA A 168 33.74 -14.35 3.81
N ALA A 169 33.35 -13.12 3.49
CA ALA A 169 34.26 -12.04 3.16
C ALA A 169 35.12 -11.61 4.36
N TYR A 170 34.58 -11.69 5.57
CA TYR A 170 35.26 -11.29 6.80
C TYR A 170 35.89 -12.45 7.58
N GLY A 171 35.63 -13.71 7.19
CA GLY A 171 36.14 -14.89 7.89
C GLY A 171 35.53 -15.05 9.29
N LEU A 172 34.26 -14.69 9.47
CA LEU A 172 33.59 -14.71 10.77
C LEU A 172 33.20 -16.15 11.16
N ALA A 173 33.72 -16.61 12.30
CA ALA A 173 33.59 -17.99 12.78
C ALA A 173 32.72 -18.12 14.04
N PHE A 174 31.55 -17.48 14.05
CA PHE A 174 30.59 -17.61 15.16
C PHE A 174 30.00 -19.02 15.23
N ALA A 175 29.96 -19.59 16.44
CA ALA A 175 29.34 -20.88 16.69
C ALA A 175 27.80 -20.78 16.58
N SER A 176 27.14 -21.86 16.14
CA SER A 176 25.70 -21.85 15.88
C SER A 176 24.85 -21.59 17.14
N ASP A 177 25.34 -21.88 18.34
CA ASP A 177 24.67 -21.59 19.61
C ASP A 177 24.75 -20.11 20.02
N ARG A 178 25.66 -19.35 19.39
CA ARG A 178 25.88 -17.92 19.60
C ARG A 178 25.17 -17.03 18.60
N LEU A 179 24.67 -17.62 17.52
CA LEU A 179 23.90 -16.91 16.51
C LEU A 179 22.42 -17.28 16.65
N ARG A 180 21.57 -16.27 16.83
CA ARG A 180 20.12 -16.43 16.87
C ARG A 180 19.49 -15.63 15.74
N THR A 181 18.51 -16.23 15.07
CA THR A 181 17.62 -15.51 14.18
C THR A 181 16.41 -15.00 14.96
N LEU A 182 16.13 -13.70 14.85
CA LEU A 182 15.11 -13.01 15.65
C LEU A 182 14.39 -11.98 14.78
N ASP A 183 13.21 -11.56 15.21
CA ASP A 183 12.59 -10.35 14.66
C ASP A 183 13.43 -9.10 15.03
N HIS A 184 13.40 -8.06 14.19
CA HIS A 184 14.17 -6.83 14.36
C HIS A 184 13.97 -6.19 15.74
N ASP A 185 12.72 -6.10 16.20
CA ASP A 185 12.40 -5.46 17.48
C ASP A 185 12.92 -6.30 18.66
N LEU A 186 12.89 -7.63 18.54
CA LEU A 186 13.43 -8.55 19.55
C LEU A 186 14.96 -8.53 19.57
N ALA A 187 15.61 -8.43 18.41
CA ALA A 187 17.06 -8.27 18.31
C ALA A 187 17.50 -6.97 18.99
N TYR A 188 16.79 -5.87 18.74
CA TYR A 188 17.01 -4.58 19.41
C TYR A 188 16.83 -4.69 20.93
N ALA A 189 15.69 -5.22 21.38
CA ALA A 189 15.43 -5.41 22.81
C ALA A 189 16.50 -6.29 23.48
N GLY A 190 16.91 -7.38 22.83
CA GLY A 190 17.97 -8.26 23.31
C GLY A 190 19.34 -7.58 23.37
N LEU A 191 19.68 -6.73 22.40
CA LEU A 191 20.91 -5.93 22.42
C LEU A 191 20.90 -4.94 23.60
N LEU A 192 19.80 -4.23 23.80
CA LEU A 192 19.66 -3.25 24.88
C LEU A 192 19.61 -3.90 26.26
N ALA A 193 19.05 -5.10 26.36
CA ALA A 193 19.04 -5.90 27.59
C ALA A 193 20.40 -6.58 27.88
N GLY A 194 21.37 -6.51 26.95
CA GLY A 194 22.65 -7.20 27.06
C GLY A 194 22.54 -8.72 26.90
N GLU A 195 21.44 -9.23 26.35
CA GLU A 195 21.27 -10.63 25.97
C GLU A 195 21.96 -10.97 24.63
N LEU A 196 22.13 -9.95 23.80
CA LEU A 196 22.89 -9.98 22.54
C LEU A 196 24.01 -8.95 22.60
N ASP A 197 25.07 -9.20 21.86
CA ASP A 197 26.23 -8.32 21.76
C ASP A 197 26.25 -7.56 20.43
N VAL A 198 25.86 -8.19 19.32
CA VAL A 198 25.86 -7.63 17.96
C VAL A 198 24.56 -7.98 17.25
N ILE A 199 23.97 -7.03 16.52
CA ILE A 199 22.81 -7.26 15.65
C ILE A 199 22.98 -6.59 14.28
N ASP A 200 22.13 -6.94 13.33
CA ASP A 200 22.00 -6.21 12.06
C ASP A 200 21.06 -5.01 12.18
N PHE A 201 21.35 -3.98 11.38
CA PHE A 201 20.62 -2.72 11.32
C PHE A 201 20.41 -2.30 9.87
N TYR A 202 19.44 -1.42 9.66
CA TYR A 202 19.51 -0.48 8.56
C TYR A 202 20.28 0.76 9.02
N SER A 203 21.27 1.19 8.24
CA SER A 203 22.11 2.37 8.54
C SER A 203 21.35 3.66 8.86
N THR A 204 20.16 3.82 8.29
CA THR A 204 19.26 4.98 8.49
C THR A 204 18.22 4.77 9.61
N ASP A 205 18.32 3.68 10.37
CA ASP A 205 17.38 3.36 11.46
C ASP A 205 17.50 4.41 12.57
N PRO A 206 16.40 5.10 12.92
CA PRO A 206 16.44 6.14 13.94
C PRO A 206 16.85 5.63 15.32
N GLN A 207 16.63 4.34 15.64
CA GLN A 207 16.92 3.76 16.95
C GLN A 207 18.43 3.75 17.27
N ILE A 208 19.30 3.71 16.24
CA ILE A 208 20.76 3.75 16.39
C ILE A 208 21.18 4.98 17.20
N ALA A 209 20.72 6.16 16.78
CA ALA A 209 21.07 7.41 17.44
C ALA A 209 20.42 7.55 18.84
N ALA A 210 19.18 7.08 19.01
CA ALA A 210 18.49 7.17 20.31
C ALA A 210 19.18 6.37 21.42
N HIS A 211 19.61 5.15 21.09
CA HIS A 211 20.23 4.28 22.06
C HIS A 211 21.76 4.41 22.07
N GLY A 212 22.30 5.38 21.32
CA GLY A 212 23.73 5.63 21.22
C GLY A 212 24.50 4.39 20.76
N LEU A 213 23.94 3.66 19.80
CA LEU A 213 24.58 2.47 19.23
C LEU A 213 25.74 2.87 18.32
N THR A 214 26.67 1.93 18.13
CA THR A 214 27.81 2.07 17.23
C THR A 214 27.60 1.11 16.06
N LEU A 215 27.51 1.67 14.84
CA LEU A 215 27.62 0.89 13.62
C LEU A 215 29.10 0.57 13.35
N LEU A 216 29.35 -0.65 12.90
CA LEU A 216 30.66 -1.11 12.48
C LEU A 216 30.93 -0.70 11.04
N GLU A 217 32.14 -0.21 10.79
CA GLU A 217 32.60 0.12 9.44
C GLU A 217 32.74 -1.15 8.58
N ASP A 218 32.12 -1.16 7.40
CA ASP A 218 32.30 -2.16 6.36
C ASP A 218 33.63 -1.92 5.62
N ASP A 219 34.74 -2.20 6.30
CA ASP A 219 36.11 -1.96 5.85
C ASP A 219 36.51 -2.75 4.58
N ARG A 220 35.70 -3.72 4.14
CA ARG A 220 35.90 -4.48 2.89
C ARG A 220 34.89 -4.13 1.81
N GLY A 221 33.94 -3.23 2.08
CA GLY A 221 32.93 -2.79 1.11
C GLY A 221 32.05 -3.93 0.59
N VAL A 222 31.67 -4.86 1.47
CA VAL A 222 30.90 -6.05 1.11
C VAL A 222 29.42 -5.73 0.89
N PHE A 223 28.89 -4.75 1.63
CA PHE A 223 27.49 -4.40 1.51
C PHE A 223 27.21 -3.66 0.21
N PRO A 224 26.19 -4.08 -0.55
CA PRO A 224 25.78 -3.34 -1.74
C PRO A 224 25.28 -1.95 -1.35
N ARG A 225 25.60 -0.97 -2.17
CA ARG A 225 25.11 0.39 -1.96
C ARG A 225 23.64 0.53 -2.37
N TYR A 226 22.88 1.18 -1.50
CA TYR A 226 21.52 1.65 -1.71
C TYR A 226 21.50 3.16 -1.50
N ASP A 227 22.24 3.86 -2.37
CA ASP A 227 22.28 5.31 -2.37
C ASP A 227 20.90 5.85 -2.77
N ALA A 228 20.35 6.75 -1.96
CA ALA A 228 19.08 7.38 -2.28
C ALA A 228 19.23 8.36 -3.44
N VAL A 229 18.36 8.23 -4.43
CA VAL A 229 18.35 9.00 -5.68
C VAL A 229 16.91 9.38 -6.02
N LEU A 230 16.74 10.35 -6.92
CA LEU A 230 15.44 10.75 -7.44
C LEU A 230 15.27 10.20 -8.84
N LEU A 231 14.24 9.37 -9.02
CA LEU A 231 13.86 8.84 -10.33
C LEU A 231 12.67 9.64 -10.87
N TYR A 232 12.81 10.19 -12.07
CA TYR A 232 11.77 11.03 -12.67
C TYR A 232 11.65 10.82 -14.18
N ARG A 233 10.53 11.25 -14.76
CA ARG A 233 10.31 11.19 -16.21
C ARG A 233 11.06 12.31 -16.91
N ALA A 234 11.70 12.01 -18.05
CA ALA A 234 12.52 12.97 -18.79
C ALA A 234 11.71 14.19 -19.29
N ASP A 235 10.42 14.03 -19.56
CA ASP A 235 9.56 15.14 -19.99
C ASP A 235 9.28 16.17 -18.88
N LEU A 236 9.54 15.82 -17.60
CA LEU A 236 9.42 16.74 -16.47
C LEU A 236 10.37 17.94 -16.61
N GLU A 237 11.53 17.77 -17.25
CA GLU A 237 12.48 18.85 -17.53
C GLU A 237 11.86 19.95 -18.41
N ARG A 238 10.90 19.60 -19.28
CA ARG A 238 10.17 20.56 -20.11
C ARG A 238 8.93 21.11 -19.40
N ARG A 239 8.22 20.27 -18.63
CA ARG A 239 6.97 20.66 -17.94
C ARG A 239 7.21 21.52 -16.69
N ALA A 240 8.31 21.29 -15.98
CA ALA A 240 8.64 21.99 -14.74
C ALA A 240 10.16 22.28 -14.64
N PRO A 241 10.74 23.07 -15.58
CA PRO A 241 12.19 23.27 -15.69
C PRO A 241 12.83 23.91 -14.46
N ALA A 242 12.10 24.78 -13.75
CA ALA A 242 12.61 25.40 -12.52
C ALA A 242 12.74 24.36 -11.39
N PHE A 243 11.73 23.51 -11.22
CA PHE A 243 11.74 22.42 -10.25
C PHE A 243 12.80 21.37 -10.57
N THR A 244 12.94 20.93 -11.82
CA THR A 244 13.96 19.92 -12.17
C THR A 244 15.38 20.43 -11.97
N ARG A 245 15.65 21.71 -12.29
CA ARG A 245 16.94 22.34 -11.96
C ARG A 245 17.17 22.42 -10.46
N ALA A 246 16.12 22.68 -9.68
CA ALA A 246 16.23 22.76 -8.23
C ALA A 246 16.57 21.42 -7.57
N LEU A 247 16.30 20.27 -8.22
CA LEU A 247 16.63 18.96 -7.65
C LEU A 247 18.11 18.82 -7.29
N THR A 248 19.00 19.48 -8.03
CA THR A 248 20.45 19.45 -7.76
C THR A 248 20.80 20.08 -6.41
N SER A 249 19.94 20.92 -5.82
CA SER A 249 20.17 21.48 -4.49
C SER A 249 20.03 20.45 -3.38
N LEU A 250 19.40 19.29 -3.62
CA LEU A 250 19.26 18.20 -2.65
C LEU A 250 20.41 17.18 -2.75
N GLU A 251 21.20 17.22 -3.83
CA GLU A 251 22.30 16.28 -4.05
C GLU A 251 23.39 16.46 -2.99
N GLY A 252 23.77 15.36 -2.33
CA GLY A 252 24.76 15.35 -1.24
C GLY A 252 24.37 16.04 0.07
N GLN A 253 23.11 16.46 0.26
CA GLN A 253 22.68 17.21 1.46
C GLN A 253 22.21 16.34 2.64
N LEU A 254 21.93 15.07 2.39
CA LEU A 254 21.38 14.14 3.38
C LEU A 254 22.41 13.05 3.65
N ASP A 255 23.20 13.14 4.71
CA ASP A 255 24.02 12.02 5.18
C ASP A 255 23.18 11.02 6.01
N ASP A 256 23.72 9.82 6.27
CA ASP A 256 23.04 8.73 6.98
C ASP A 256 22.49 9.19 8.35
N GLY A 257 23.30 9.96 9.09
CA GLY A 257 22.93 10.49 10.42
C GLY A 257 21.80 11.52 10.36
N THR A 258 21.83 12.40 9.37
CA THR A 258 20.77 13.39 9.11
C THR A 258 19.47 12.68 8.74
N MET A 259 19.52 11.69 7.84
CA MET A 259 18.32 10.94 7.45
C MET A 259 17.75 10.15 8.64
N ALA A 260 18.59 9.50 9.44
CA ALA A 260 18.18 8.82 10.66
C ALA A 260 17.52 9.79 11.67
N ALA A 261 18.03 11.02 11.81
CA ALA A 261 17.43 12.05 12.65
C ALA A 261 16.04 12.47 12.14
N LEU A 262 15.88 12.69 10.83
CA LEU A 262 14.58 13.01 10.22
C LEU A 262 13.57 11.86 10.42
N ASN A 263 14.00 10.61 10.19
CA ASN A 263 13.18 9.42 10.45
C ASN A 263 12.76 9.35 11.93
N GLY A 264 13.66 9.71 12.85
CA GLY A 264 13.42 9.69 14.29
C GLY A 264 12.38 10.71 14.75
N ARG A 265 12.35 11.90 14.14
CA ARG A 265 11.33 12.92 14.42
C ARG A 265 9.92 12.43 14.07
N VAL A 266 9.78 11.72 12.96
CA VAL A 266 8.48 11.15 12.56
C VAL A 266 8.10 9.96 13.43
N GLN A 267 8.99 8.98 13.56
CA GLN A 267 8.65 7.70 14.21
C GLN A 267 8.52 7.83 15.73
N ARG A 268 9.37 8.64 16.37
CA ARG A 268 9.37 8.79 17.84
C ARG A 268 8.67 10.05 18.31
N ALA A 269 9.05 11.21 17.77
CA ALA A 269 8.46 12.48 18.18
C ALA A 269 7.06 12.71 17.58
N ARG A 270 6.61 11.82 16.69
CA ARG A 270 5.30 11.90 16.01
C ARG A 270 5.09 13.21 15.27
N GLU A 271 6.18 13.83 14.83
CA GLU A 271 6.13 15.03 14.01
C GLU A 271 5.59 14.68 12.62
N PRO A 272 4.70 15.51 12.04
CA PRO A 272 4.26 15.31 10.66
C PRO A 272 5.44 15.37 9.70
N GLU A 273 5.50 14.45 8.74
CA GLU A 273 6.58 14.35 7.75
C GLU A 273 6.73 15.64 6.93
N ALA A 274 5.61 16.33 6.68
CA ALA A 274 5.59 17.63 6.02
C ALA A 274 6.29 18.72 6.86
N ALA A 275 6.16 18.68 8.19
CA ALA A 275 6.84 19.62 9.08
C ALA A 275 8.34 19.30 9.18
N VAL A 276 8.69 18.01 9.25
CA VAL A 276 10.08 17.53 9.24
C VAL A 276 10.77 17.96 7.93
N ALA A 277 10.13 17.75 6.79
CA ALA A 277 10.62 18.19 5.49
C ALA A 277 10.77 19.72 5.40
N ALA A 278 9.78 20.49 5.85
CA ALA A 278 9.85 21.95 5.83
C ALA A 278 11.00 22.49 6.69
N SER A 279 11.21 21.93 7.89
CA SER A 279 12.33 22.31 8.77
C SER A 279 13.68 21.97 8.13
N PHE A 280 13.83 20.81 7.48
CA PHE A 280 15.04 20.49 6.74
C PHE A 280 15.32 21.48 5.60
N LEU A 281 14.30 21.83 4.80
CA LEU A 281 14.45 22.79 3.70
C LEU A 281 14.87 24.18 4.19
N ASP A 282 14.32 24.64 5.31
CA ASP A 282 14.73 25.92 5.93
C ASP A 282 16.16 25.85 6.48
N GLU A 283 16.48 24.81 7.25
CA GLU A 283 17.78 24.67 7.93
C GLU A 283 18.95 24.42 6.98
N ARG A 284 18.77 23.59 5.95
CA ARG A 284 19.84 23.21 5.01
C ARG A 284 19.89 24.06 3.76
N LEU A 285 18.73 24.49 3.24
CA LEU A 285 18.65 25.20 1.96
C LEU A 285 18.17 26.66 2.10
N GLY A 286 17.79 27.12 3.30
CA GLY A 286 17.23 28.46 3.51
C GLY A 286 15.85 28.65 2.85
N LEU A 287 15.17 27.57 2.50
CA LEU A 287 13.89 27.58 1.80
C LEU A 287 12.74 27.49 2.79
N ARG A 288 12.13 28.64 3.10
CA ARG A 288 10.94 28.72 3.95
C ARG A 288 9.69 28.34 3.16
N VAL A 289 9.19 27.14 3.40
CA VAL A 289 8.00 26.62 2.72
C VAL A 289 6.93 26.24 3.74
N GLU A 290 5.73 26.82 3.60
CA GLU A 290 4.57 26.34 4.36
C GLU A 290 4.04 25.04 3.76
N LEU A 291 4.56 23.91 4.24
CA LEU A 291 3.97 22.61 3.98
C LEU A 291 2.81 22.37 4.96
N ARG A 292 1.61 22.82 4.59
CA ARG A 292 0.39 22.50 5.37
C ARG A 292 0.14 21.00 5.39
N ALA A 293 0.41 20.36 6.53
CA ALA A 293 -0.03 19.00 6.78
C ALA A 293 -1.58 18.96 6.72
N PRO A 294 -2.19 18.05 5.94
CA PRO A 294 -3.64 17.94 5.88
C PRO A 294 -4.20 17.64 7.27
N THR A 295 -5.22 18.36 7.72
CA THR A 295 -5.86 18.14 9.04
C THR A 295 -6.39 16.72 9.16
N VAL A 296 -6.50 16.20 10.39
CA VAL A 296 -7.09 14.87 10.67
C VAL A 296 -8.45 14.71 9.97
N ALA A 297 -9.31 15.73 10.07
CA ALA A 297 -10.62 15.74 9.42
C ALA A 297 -10.54 15.65 7.88
N SER A 298 -9.62 16.40 7.26
CA SER A 298 -9.45 16.34 5.81
C SER A 298 -8.92 14.99 5.33
N ARG A 299 -8.02 14.35 6.11
CA ARG A 299 -7.52 13.00 5.84
C ARG A 299 -8.63 11.97 5.97
N LEU A 300 -9.37 11.99 7.07
CA LEU A 300 -10.52 11.10 7.31
C LEU A 300 -11.56 11.23 6.20
N ARG A 301 -11.92 12.45 5.80
CA ARG A 301 -12.86 12.68 4.71
C ARG A 301 -12.37 12.06 3.40
N ARG A 302 -11.10 12.28 3.03
CA ARG A 302 -10.52 11.71 1.81
C ARG A 302 -10.53 10.18 1.86
N ARG A 303 -10.09 9.58 2.97
CA ARG A 303 -10.11 8.12 3.16
C ARG A 303 -11.53 7.56 3.13
N ALA A 304 -12.52 8.27 3.69
CA ALA A 304 -13.91 7.87 3.63
C ALA A 304 -14.43 7.83 2.18
N VAL A 305 -14.12 8.85 1.37
CA VAL A 305 -14.51 8.89 -0.05
C VAL A 305 -13.86 7.76 -0.85
N GLU A 306 -12.55 7.55 -0.67
CA GLU A 306 -11.84 6.41 -1.29
C GLU A 306 -12.51 5.09 -0.91
N HIS A 307 -12.75 4.85 0.38
CA HIS A 307 -13.34 3.61 0.90
C HIS A 307 -14.76 3.38 0.39
N LEU A 308 -15.61 4.41 0.42
CA LEU A 308 -16.98 4.35 -0.10
C LEU A 308 -17.02 4.11 -1.61
N THR A 309 -16.07 4.68 -2.35
CA THR A 309 -15.97 4.45 -3.80
C THR A 309 -15.61 3.00 -4.11
N LEU A 310 -14.59 2.45 -3.42
CA LEU A 310 -14.19 1.05 -3.58
C LEU A 310 -15.36 0.09 -3.28
N VAL A 311 -16.02 0.28 -2.13
CA VAL A 311 -17.13 -0.56 -1.68
C VAL A 311 -18.35 -0.40 -2.58
N GLY A 312 -18.73 0.84 -2.91
CA GLY A 312 -19.92 1.14 -3.68
C GLY A 312 -19.85 0.61 -5.12
N VAL A 313 -18.73 0.87 -5.81
CA VAL A 313 -18.54 0.41 -7.20
C VAL A 313 -18.48 -1.12 -7.26
N SER A 314 -17.71 -1.75 -6.38
CA SER A 314 -17.58 -3.22 -6.36
C SER A 314 -18.88 -3.92 -5.98
N LEU A 315 -19.63 -3.40 -5.00
CA LEU A 315 -20.92 -3.95 -4.59
C LEU A 315 -21.97 -3.76 -5.68
N LEU A 316 -22.03 -2.59 -6.33
CA LEU A 316 -22.97 -2.35 -7.43
C LEU A 316 -22.72 -3.33 -8.58
N ALA A 317 -21.46 -3.47 -9.00
CA ALA A 317 -21.08 -4.46 -10.00
C ALA A 317 -21.48 -5.88 -9.59
N ALA A 318 -21.27 -6.24 -8.30
CA ALA A 318 -21.62 -7.55 -7.78
C ALA A 318 -23.12 -7.78 -7.80
N VAL A 319 -23.95 -6.81 -7.39
CA VAL A 319 -25.41 -6.90 -7.45
C VAL A 319 -25.91 -7.11 -8.87
N LEU A 320 -25.38 -6.34 -9.83
CA LEU A 320 -25.77 -6.42 -11.25
C LEU A 320 -25.46 -7.77 -11.88
N VAL A 321 -24.41 -8.47 -11.42
CA VAL A 321 -23.99 -9.78 -11.97
C VAL A 321 -24.55 -10.95 -11.15
N ALA A 322 -24.46 -10.87 -9.83
CA ALA A 322 -24.82 -11.96 -8.92
C ALA A 322 -26.32 -12.24 -8.86
N ILE A 323 -27.19 -11.22 -8.95
CA ILE A 323 -28.65 -11.45 -8.97
C ILE A 323 -29.05 -12.25 -10.23
N PRO A 324 -28.67 -11.85 -11.47
CA PRO A 324 -28.91 -12.67 -12.65
C PRO A 324 -28.33 -14.08 -12.55
N LEU A 325 -27.10 -14.22 -12.05
CA LEU A 325 -26.48 -15.54 -11.85
C LEU A 325 -27.27 -16.39 -10.85
N GLY A 326 -27.74 -15.82 -9.74
CA GLY A 326 -28.60 -16.48 -8.76
C GLY A 326 -29.94 -16.93 -9.34
N VAL A 327 -30.55 -16.10 -10.20
CA VAL A 327 -31.79 -16.44 -10.93
C VAL A 327 -31.56 -17.62 -11.89
N VAL A 328 -30.45 -17.58 -12.66
CA VAL A 328 -30.08 -18.67 -13.58
C VAL A 328 -29.80 -19.96 -12.79
N ALA A 329 -29.09 -19.86 -11.68
CA ALA A 329 -28.79 -20.97 -10.79
C ALA A 329 -30.06 -21.62 -10.24
N ALA A 330 -31.03 -20.81 -9.80
CA ALA A 330 -32.31 -21.31 -9.27
C ALA A 330 -33.17 -22.02 -10.33
N ARG A 331 -33.08 -21.59 -11.60
CA ARG A 331 -33.87 -22.16 -12.70
C ARG A 331 -33.37 -23.50 -13.21
N ARG A 332 -32.06 -23.77 -13.10
CA ARG A 332 -31.43 -24.97 -13.66
C ARG A 332 -30.54 -25.64 -12.62
N ARG A 333 -31.04 -26.70 -11.99
CA ARG A 333 -30.37 -27.40 -10.87
C ARG A 333 -28.88 -27.73 -11.12
N ARG A 334 -28.54 -28.28 -12.29
CA ARG A 334 -27.15 -28.61 -12.65
C ARG A 334 -26.28 -27.36 -12.84
N VAL A 335 -26.78 -26.36 -13.56
CA VAL A 335 -26.07 -25.09 -13.79
C VAL A 335 -25.89 -24.34 -12.46
N GLY A 336 -26.89 -24.39 -11.57
CA GLY A 336 -26.82 -23.77 -10.26
C GLY A 336 -25.74 -24.35 -9.37
N GLN A 337 -25.56 -25.67 -9.36
CA GLN A 337 -24.44 -26.31 -8.65
C GLN A 337 -23.09 -25.84 -9.17
N VAL A 338 -22.92 -25.74 -10.49
CA VAL A 338 -21.68 -25.25 -11.11
C VAL A 338 -21.43 -23.77 -10.77
N VAL A 339 -22.45 -22.90 -10.89
CA VAL A 339 -22.34 -21.47 -10.59
C VAL A 339 -21.95 -21.26 -9.12
N LEU A 340 -22.63 -21.95 -8.19
CA LEU A 340 -22.32 -21.85 -6.76
C LEU A 340 -20.93 -22.40 -6.42
N ALA A 341 -20.50 -23.49 -7.09
CA ALA A 341 -19.15 -24.02 -6.92
C ALA A 341 -18.09 -23.03 -7.41
N LEU A 342 -18.23 -22.48 -8.62
CA LEU A 342 -17.27 -21.52 -9.19
C LEU A 342 -17.14 -20.27 -8.33
N VAL A 343 -18.27 -19.67 -7.94
CA VAL A 343 -18.27 -18.48 -7.09
C VAL A 343 -17.78 -18.82 -5.66
N GLY A 344 -17.98 -20.05 -5.21
CA GLY A 344 -17.45 -20.56 -3.94
C GLY A 344 -15.93 -20.67 -3.94
N VAL A 345 -15.33 -21.22 -5.00
CA VAL A 345 -13.87 -21.35 -5.16
C VAL A 345 -13.17 -20.00 -5.10
N VAL A 346 -13.79 -18.94 -5.61
CA VAL A 346 -13.23 -17.59 -5.54
C VAL A 346 -13.00 -17.13 -4.08
N GLN A 347 -13.90 -17.49 -3.15
CA GLN A 347 -13.74 -17.14 -1.73
C GLN A 347 -12.70 -17.99 -1.00
N THR A 348 -12.26 -19.11 -1.57
CA THR A 348 -11.19 -19.92 -0.95
C THR A 348 -9.80 -19.36 -1.23
N ILE A 349 -9.67 -18.47 -2.23
CA ILE A 349 -8.42 -17.78 -2.54
C ILE A 349 -8.21 -16.68 -1.49
N PRO A 350 -7.14 -16.68 -0.68
CA PRO A 350 -6.88 -15.61 0.29
C PRO A 350 -6.93 -14.22 -0.36
N SER A 351 -7.57 -13.26 0.28
CA SER A 351 -7.83 -11.93 -0.30
C SER A 351 -6.55 -11.21 -0.69
N LEU A 352 -5.49 -11.35 0.13
CA LEU A 352 -4.15 -10.85 -0.18
C LEU A 352 -3.57 -11.49 -1.46
N ALA A 353 -3.67 -12.81 -1.59
CA ALA A 353 -3.18 -13.52 -2.76
C ALA A 353 -3.94 -13.11 -4.03
N LEU A 354 -5.27 -12.97 -3.94
CA LEU A 354 -6.09 -12.49 -5.06
C LEU A 354 -5.69 -11.09 -5.50
N LEU A 355 -5.46 -10.17 -4.55
CA LEU A 355 -5.01 -8.81 -4.85
C LEU A 355 -3.68 -8.81 -5.61
N VAL A 356 -2.70 -9.61 -5.17
CA VAL A 356 -1.39 -9.72 -5.83
C VAL A 356 -1.52 -10.28 -7.24
N VAL A 357 -2.34 -11.31 -7.45
CA VAL A 357 -2.59 -11.92 -8.78
C VAL A 357 -3.24 -10.93 -9.76
N LEU A 358 -4.01 -9.97 -9.26
CA LEU A 358 -4.67 -8.97 -10.10
C LEU A 358 -3.76 -7.79 -10.50
N ILE A 359 -2.57 -7.66 -9.90
CA ILE A 359 -1.64 -6.55 -10.21
C ILE A 359 -1.10 -6.61 -11.64
N PRO A 360 -0.57 -7.75 -12.15
CA PRO A 360 -0.03 -7.78 -13.51
C PRO A 360 -1.04 -7.37 -14.61
N PRO A 361 -2.31 -7.83 -14.60
CA PRO A 361 -3.26 -7.45 -15.65
C PRO A 361 -3.95 -6.10 -15.43
N LEU A 362 -4.14 -5.63 -14.19
CA LEU A 362 -4.96 -4.43 -13.89
C LEU A 362 -4.16 -3.25 -13.34
N GLY A 363 -2.86 -3.42 -13.13
CA GLY A 363 -2.04 -2.44 -12.44
C GLY A 363 -2.36 -2.40 -10.95
N ILE A 364 -2.14 -1.24 -10.35
CA ILE A 364 -2.20 -1.00 -8.91
C ILE A 364 -3.39 -0.08 -8.58
N GLY A 365 -3.63 0.14 -7.28
CA GLY A 365 -4.65 1.09 -6.86
C GLY A 365 -6.07 0.52 -6.87
N ALA A 366 -7.03 1.33 -7.29
CA ALA A 366 -8.45 1.02 -7.11
C ALA A 366 -8.94 -0.16 -7.96
N ALA A 367 -8.43 -0.34 -9.18
CA ALA A 367 -8.91 -1.36 -10.13
C ALA A 367 -8.78 -2.80 -9.59
N PRO A 368 -7.60 -3.30 -9.18
CA PRO A 368 -7.48 -4.66 -8.63
C PRO A 368 -8.30 -4.82 -7.33
N ALA A 369 -8.38 -3.78 -6.49
CA ALA A 369 -9.18 -3.81 -5.29
C ALA A 369 -10.68 -3.95 -5.59
N ILE A 370 -11.21 -3.17 -6.55
CA ILE A 370 -12.61 -3.24 -6.97
C ILE A 370 -12.94 -4.63 -7.51
N VAL A 371 -12.06 -5.22 -8.34
CA VAL A 371 -12.28 -6.57 -8.89
C VAL A 371 -12.25 -7.63 -7.79
N ALA A 372 -11.30 -7.57 -6.85
CA ALA A 372 -11.26 -8.50 -5.72
C ALA A 372 -12.52 -8.40 -4.84
N LEU A 373 -12.94 -7.18 -4.50
CA LEU A 373 -14.14 -6.92 -3.70
C LEU A 373 -15.42 -7.35 -4.42
N PHE A 374 -15.49 -7.12 -5.73
CA PHE A 374 -16.57 -7.59 -6.59
C PHE A 374 -16.69 -9.12 -6.52
N LEU A 375 -15.58 -9.82 -6.76
CA LEU A 375 -15.48 -11.27 -6.76
C LEU A 375 -15.91 -11.88 -5.41
N TYR A 376 -15.44 -11.30 -4.31
CA TYR A 376 -15.81 -11.72 -2.95
C TYR A 376 -17.29 -11.47 -2.63
N SER A 377 -17.87 -10.41 -3.19
CA SER A 377 -19.27 -10.05 -2.98
C SER A 377 -20.26 -10.95 -3.74
N LEU A 378 -19.80 -11.74 -4.72
CA LEU A 378 -20.67 -12.58 -5.55
C LEU A 378 -21.35 -13.70 -4.75
N LEU A 379 -20.61 -14.46 -3.93
CA LEU A 379 -21.15 -15.69 -3.32
C LEU A 379 -22.36 -15.44 -2.43
N PRO A 380 -22.36 -14.50 -1.48
CA PRO A 380 -23.52 -14.30 -0.60
C PRO A 380 -24.74 -13.86 -1.40
N ILE A 381 -24.57 -13.01 -2.43
CA ILE A 381 -25.69 -12.53 -3.27
C ILE A 381 -26.24 -13.66 -4.14
N VAL A 382 -25.38 -14.42 -4.83
CA VAL A 382 -25.80 -15.56 -5.67
C VAL A 382 -26.51 -16.60 -4.80
N ARG A 383 -25.91 -16.98 -3.66
CA ARG A 383 -26.44 -18.01 -2.76
C ARG A 383 -27.79 -17.61 -2.17
N SER A 384 -27.94 -16.37 -1.70
CA SER A 384 -29.21 -15.91 -1.14
C SER A 384 -30.28 -15.70 -2.22
N THR A 385 -29.90 -15.24 -3.42
CA THR A 385 -30.84 -15.15 -4.55
C THR A 385 -31.34 -16.54 -4.97
N HIS A 386 -30.43 -17.52 -5.06
CA HIS A 386 -30.78 -18.91 -5.32
C HIS A 386 -31.72 -19.47 -4.24
N ALA A 387 -31.35 -19.31 -2.97
CA ALA A 387 -32.15 -19.78 -1.84
C ALA A 387 -33.54 -19.15 -1.86
N GLY A 388 -33.64 -17.82 -1.92
CA GLY A 388 -34.90 -17.09 -1.92
C GLY A 388 -35.84 -17.46 -3.07
N LEU A 389 -35.31 -17.84 -4.23
CA LEU A 389 -36.13 -18.36 -5.31
C LEU A 389 -36.52 -19.82 -5.07
N THR A 390 -35.58 -20.70 -4.74
CA THR A 390 -35.87 -22.14 -4.59
C THR A 390 -36.81 -22.47 -3.42
N THR A 391 -36.90 -21.63 -2.40
CA THR A 391 -37.77 -21.83 -1.22
C THR A 391 -39.20 -21.31 -1.40
N ILE A 392 -39.53 -20.68 -2.53
CA ILE A 392 -40.90 -20.21 -2.81
C ILE A 392 -41.84 -21.42 -2.94
N ASP A 393 -42.97 -21.36 -2.24
CA ASP A 393 -44.03 -22.37 -2.28
C ASP A 393 -44.44 -22.69 -3.73
N PRO A 394 -44.33 -23.97 -4.17
CA PRO A 394 -44.72 -24.39 -5.51
C PRO A 394 -46.15 -23.97 -5.89
N ARG A 395 -47.09 -23.94 -4.94
CA ARG A 395 -48.49 -23.58 -5.17
C ARG A 395 -48.64 -22.16 -5.71
N LEU A 396 -47.82 -21.22 -5.24
CA LEU A 396 -47.83 -19.84 -5.72
C LEU A 396 -47.34 -19.74 -7.18
N ARG A 397 -46.40 -20.60 -7.57
CA ARG A 397 -45.88 -20.66 -8.95
C ARG A 397 -46.89 -21.30 -9.90
N GLU A 398 -47.55 -22.35 -9.46
CA GLU A 398 -48.62 -23.04 -10.19
C GLU A 398 -49.83 -22.11 -10.40
N ALA A 399 -50.25 -21.39 -9.36
CA ALA A 399 -51.31 -20.38 -9.46
C ALA A 399 -50.95 -19.27 -10.47
N ALA A 400 -49.73 -18.73 -10.41
CA ALA A 400 -49.28 -17.74 -11.37
C ALA A 400 -49.23 -18.29 -12.81
N ALA A 401 -48.85 -19.56 -12.99
CA ALA A 401 -48.87 -20.22 -14.29
C ALA A 401 -50.30 -20.43 -14.81
N ALA A 402 -51.24 -20.83 -13.94
CA ALA A 402 -52.65 -21.03 -14.28
C ALA A 402 -53.34 -19.72 -14.69
N LEU A 403 -52.91 -18.58 -14.14
CA LEU A 403 -53.35 -17.24 -14.56
C LEU A 403 -52.73 -16.78 -15.90
N GLY A 404 -51.92 -17.62 -16.56
CA GLY A 404 -51.33 -17.33 -17.87
C GLY A 404 -50.11 -16.40 -17.85
N LEU A 405 -49.50 -16.14 -16.68
CA LEU A 405 -48.32 -15.27 -16.60
C LEU A 405 -47.11 -15.91 -17.32
N PRO A 406 -46.50 -15.24 -18.31
CA PRO A 406 -45.30 -15.76 -18.97
C PRO A 406 -44.12 -15.80 -17.98
N ALA A 407 -43.14 -16.68 -18.23
CA ALA A 407 -42.02 -16.92 -17.30
C ALA A 407 -41.19 -15.67 -16.92
N ARG A 408 -41.18 -14.63 -17.76
CA ARG A 408 -40.55 -13.33 -17.44
C ARG A 408 -41.42 -12.48 -16.53
N ALA A 409 -42.73 -12.48 -16.74
CA ALA A 409 -43.69 -11.78 -15.87
C ALA A 409 -43.79 -12.45 -14.50
N ARG A 410 -43.85 -13.80 -14.45
CA ARG A 410 -43.81 -14.55 -13.19
C ARG A 410 -42.55 -14.26 -12.38
N LEU A 411 -41.39 -14.18 -13.04
CA LEU A 411 -40.14 -13.80 -12.37
C LEU A 411 -40.20 -12.39 -11.79
N ARG A 412 -40.60 -11.40 -12.59
CA ARG A 412 -40.56 -9.99 -12.19
C ARG A 412 -41.65 -9.61 -11.18
N LEU A 413 -42.85 -10.16 -11.31
CA LEU A 413 -44.02 -9.76 -10.54
C LEU A 413 -44.32 -10.67 -9.35
N VAL A 414 -43.82 -11.92 -9.35
CA VAL A 414 -44.10 -12.89 -8.28
C VAL A 414 -42.81 -13.39 -7.64
N GLU A 415 -41.91 -14.02 -8.40
CA GLU A 415 -40.76 -14.72 -7.81
C GLU A 415 -39.73 -13.76 -7.19
N LEU A 416 -39.34 -12.68 -7.88
CA LEU A 416 -38.38 -11.70 -7.36
C LEU A 416 -38.92 -10.92 -6.15
N PRO A 417 -40.16 -10.41 -6.13
CA PRO A 417 -40.73 -9.80 -4.94
C PRO A 417 -40.79 -10.74 -3.73
N MET A 418 -41.13 -12.02 -3.95
CA MET A 418 -41.17 -13.03 -2.88
C MET A 418 -39.76 -13.40 -2.39
N ALA A 419 -38.77 -13.43 -3.28
CA ALA A 419 -37.38 -13.70 -2.95
C ALA A 419 -36.63 -12.47 -2.39
N ALA A 420 -37.18 -11.26 -2.54
CA ALA A 420 -36.54 -9.99 -2.20
C ALA A 420 -35.96 -9.94 -0.77
N PRO A 421 -36.61 -10.47 0.29
CA PRO A 421 -36.02 -10.48 1.64
C PRO A 421 -34.71 -11.27 1.70
N SER A 422 -34.67 -12.43 1.04
CA SER A 422 -33.47 -13.25 0.98
C SER A 422 -32.39 -12.62 0.11
N VAL A 423 -32.75 -12.09 -1.07
CA VAL A 423 -31.81 -11.36 -1.94
C VAL A 423 -31.18 -10.18 -1.18
N LEU A 424 -32.00 -9.37 -0.50
CA LEU A 424 -31.54 -8.21 0.25
C LEU A 424 -30.65 -8.61 1.44
N SER A 425 -30.96 -9.72 2.12
CA SER A 425 -30.09 -10.29 3.15
C SER A 425 -28.71 -10.72 2.59
N GLY A 426 -28.68 -11.29 1.38
CA GLY A 426 -27.45 -11.58 0.65
C GLY A 426 -26.64 -10.33 0.31
N VAL A 427 -27.30 -9.29 -0.22
CA VAL A 427 -26.66 -8.00 -0.53
C VAL A 427 -26.13 -7.34 0.73
N LYS A 428 -26.89 -7.35 1.84
CA LYS A 428 -26.47 -6.85 3.15
C LYS A 428 -25.20 -7.57 3.64
N THR A 429 -25.20 -8.90 3.60
CA THR A 429 -24.04 -9.71 4.02
C THR A 429 -22.82 -9.38 3.18
N SER A 430 -22.96 -9.31 1.85
CA SER A 430 -21.87 -8.90 0.96
C SER A 430 -21.40 -7.49 1.25
N ALA A 431 -22.29 -6.53 1.50
CA ALA A 431 -21.92 -5.15 1.79
C ALA A 431 -21.08 -5.03 3.06
N VAL A 432 -21.44 -5.73 4.14
CA VAL A 432 -20.68 -5.74 5.39
C VAL A 432 -19.30 -6.37 5.20
N ILE A 433 -19.22 -7.53 4.53
CA ILE A 433 -17.94 -8.18 4.21
C ILE A 433 -17.08 -7.27 3.32
N ASN A 434 -17.68 -6.63 2.32
CA ASN A 434 -17.00 -5.75 1.38
C ASN A 434 -16.38 -4.53 2.09
N VAL A 435 -17.11 -3.89 3.02
CA VAL A 435 -16.55 -2.78 3.84
C VAL A 435 -15.31 -3.22 4.62
N GLY A 436 -15.34 -4.40 5.25
CA GLY A 436 -14.21 -4.94 6.00
C GLY A 436 -13.02 -5.27 5.09
N THR A 437 -13.25 -6.07 4.06
CA THR A 437 -12.20 -6.52 3.11
C THR A 437 -11.60 -5.35 2.32
N ALA A 438 -12.34 -4.27 2.07
CA ALA A 438 -11.83 -3.08 1.37
C ALA A 438 -10.65 -2.41 2.08
N THR A 439 -10.48 -2.64 3.39
CA THR A 439 -9.29 -2.17 4.13
C THR A 439 -8.00 -2.79 3.59
N LEU A 440 -8.04 -4.01 3.05
CA LEU A 440 -6.89 -4.66 2.42
C LEU A 440 -6.48 -4.01 1.10
N GLY A 441 -7.37 -3.22 0.47
CA GLY A 441 -7.06 -2.45 -0.73
C GLY A 441 -5.88 -1.49 -0.54
N ALA A 442 -5.64 -1.03 0.69
CA ALA A 442 -4.46 -0.23 1.03
C ALA A 442 -3.14 -0.96 0.75
N LEU A 443 -3.09 -2.29 0.79
CA LEU A 443 -1.88 -3.08 0.47
C LEU A 443 -1.45 -2.90 -0.99
N VAL A 444 -2.41 -2.73 -1.90
CA VAL A 444 -2.16 -2.48 -3.34
C VAL A 444 -2.26 -1.00 -3.73
N GLY A 445 -2.36 -0.10 -2.74
CA GLY A 445 -2.40 1.35 -2.99
C GLY A 445 -3.79 1.90 -3.33
N ALA A 446 -4.86 1.13 -3.11
CA ALA A 446 -6.23 1.57 -3.41
C ALA A 446 -6.75 2.68 -2.48
N GLY A 447 -6.07 2.94 -1.37
CA GLY A 447 -6.46 3.96 -0.40
C GLY A 447 -7.44 3.44 0.65
N GLY A 448 -8.37 4.32 1.05
CA GLY A 448 -9.44 3.99 2.00
C GLY A 448 -8.98 3.99 3.47
N PHE A 449 -9.83 3.47 4.35
CA PHE A 449 -9.54 3.36 5.77
C PHE A 449 -8.41 2.38 6.09
N GLY A 450 -8.02 1.52 5.15
CA GLY A 450 -6.86 0.65 5.31
C GLY A 450 -5.52 1.37 5.38
N GLN A 451 -5.40 2.55 4.75
CA GLN A 451 -4.14 3.31 4.74
C GLN A 451 -3.66 3.70 6.14
N PRO A 452 -4.48 4.38 6.98
CA PRO A 452 -4.08 4.68 8.36
C PRO A 452 -3.84 3.42 9.21
N ILE A 453 -4.51 2.29 8.94
CA ILE A 453 -4.24 1.02 9.64
C ILE A 453 -2.82 0.55 9.34
N LEU A 454 -2.44 0.46 8.06
CA LEU A 454 -1.10 0.00 7.66
C LEU A 454 0.00 0.96 8.08
N ALA A 455 -0.23 2.27 7.95
CA ALA A 455 0.70 3.29 8.41
C ALA A 455 0.90 3.22 9.93
N GLY A 456 -0.19 3.06 10.70
CA GLY A 456 -0.14 2.93 12.14
C GLY A 456 0.58 1.67 12.62
N ILE A 457 0.40 0.53 11.93
CA ILE A 457 1.16 -0.69 12.23
C ILE A 457 2.66 -0.44 12.07
N ARG A 458 3.07 0.21 10.98
CA ARG A 458 4.49 0.44 10.67
C ARG A 458 5.15 1.47 11.56
N LEU A 459 4.39 2.46 11.98
CA LEU A 459 4.87 3.49 12.89
C LEU A 459 4.70 3.06 14.36
N ALA A 460 4.18 1.86 14.65
CA ALA A 460 3.76 1.45 15.99
C ALA A 460 2.90 2.53 16.69
N ASP A 461 1.98 3.16 15.93
CA ASP A 461 1.11 4.23 16.38
C ASP A 461 -0.34 3.74 16.49
N THR A 462 -0.74 3.37 17.70
CA THR A 462 -2.11 2.94 18.02
C THR A 462 -3.16 3.99 17.64
N SER A 463 -2.86 5.29 17.79
CA SER A 463 -3.80 6.35 17.41
C SER A 463 -4.07 6.34 15.91
N LEU A 464 -3.02 6.13 15.11
CA LEU A 464 -3.15 6.05 13.65
C LEU A 464 -3.88 4.77 13.21
N ILE A 465 -3.62 3.63 13.87
CA ILE A 465 -4.38 2.38 13.66
C ILE A 465 -5.88 2.61 13.90
N LEU A 466 -6.22 3.24 15.03
CA LEU A 466 -7.61 3.53 15.41
C LEU A 466 -8.29 4.54 14.46
N GLN A 467 -7.55 5.49 13.90
CA GLN A 467 -8.05 6.42 12.88
C GLN A 467 -8.52 5.71 11.60
N GLY A 468 -8.06 4.49 11.32
CA GLY A 468 -8.60 3.66 10.24
C GLY A 468 -9.62 2.63 10.71
N ALA A 469 -9.30 1.91 11.79
CA ALA A 469 -10.12 0.80 12.28
C ALA A 469 -11.50 1.25 12.79
N ILE A 470 -11.57 2.34 13.57
CA ILE A 470 -12.84 2.82 14.14
C ILE A 470 -13.78 3.30 13.02
N PRO A 471 -13.38 4.18 12.08
CA PRO A 471 -14.25 4.57 10.99
C PRO A 471 -14.68 3.41 10.08
N ALA A 472 -13.80 2.43 9.83
CA ALA A 472 -14.16 1.24 9.06
C ALA A 472 -15.24 0.40 9.78
N ALA A 473 -15.06 0.15 11.08
CA ALA A 473 -16.04 -0.58 11.89
C ALA A 473 -17.37 0.19 12.01
N ALA A 474 -17.31 1.50 12.24
CA ALA A 474 -18.50 2.37 12.29
C ALA A 474 -19.23 2.37 10.94
N LEU A 475 -18.51 2.42 9.83
CA LEU A 475 -19.10 2.33 8.49
C LEU A 475 -19.77 0.96 8.26
N ALA A 476 -19.16 -0.14 8.70
CA ALA A 476 -19.76 -1.46 8.59
C ALA A 476 -21.08 -1.56 9.37
N LEU A 477 -21.12 -1.03 10.60
CA LEU A 477 -22.34 -0.97 11.42
C LEU A 477 -23.39 -0.05 10.79
N LEU A 478 -22.99 1.10 10.25
CA LEU A 478 -23.89 2.02 9.57
C LEU A 478 -24.51 1.37 8.32
N VAL A 479 -23.70 0.69 7.51
CA VAL A 479 -24.17 -0.07 6.34
C VAL A 479 -25.13 -1.16 6.78
N GLN A 480 -24.81 -1.90 7.84
CA GLN A 480 -25.69 -2.93 8.39
C GLN A 480 -27.05 -2.34 8.80
N GLY A 481 -27.06 -1.25 9.55
CA GLY A 481 -28.30 -0.56 9.98
C GLY A 481 -29.08 0.02 8.81
N LEU A 482 -28.42 0.60 7.81
CA LEU A 482 -29.06 1.13 6.61
C LEU A 482 -29.78 0.04 5.83
N PHE A 483 -29.17 -1.14 5.67
CA PHE A 483 -29.82 -2.28 5.03
C PHE A 483 -31.01 -2.81 5.83
N GLU A 484 -30.96 -2.77 7.16
CA GLU A 484 -32.13 -3.13 8.00
C GLU A 484 -33.29 -2.15 7.84
N LEU A 485 -32.99 -0.86 7.73
CA LEU A 485 -34.01 0.16 7.42
C LEU A 485 -34.56 -0.03 6.00
N LEU A 486 -33.70 -0.34 5.03
CA LEU A 486 -34.09 -0.60 3.65
C LEU A 486 -34.99 -1.84 3.53
N GLU A 487 -34.67 -2.90 4.28
CA GLU A 487 -35.52 -4.09 4.40
C GLU A 487 -36.89 -3.73 4.98
N ARG A 488 -36.92 -2.85 5.99
CA ARG A 488 -38.15 -2.31 6.57
C ARG A 488 -38.90 -1.31 5.67
N ALA A 489 -38.34 -0.86 4.55
CA ALA A 489 -39.03 -0.02 3.59
C ALA A 489 -39.52 -0.84 2.39
N LEU A 490 -38.66 -1.70 1.83
CA LEU A 490 -38.91 -2.40 0.57
C LEU A 490 -39.70 -3.70 0.73
N VAL A 491 -39.59 -4.40 1.87
CA VAL A 491 -40.28 -5.69 2.07
C VAL A 491 -41.65 -5.45 2.70
N PRO A 492 -42.80 -5.78 2.08
CA PRO A 492 -44.11 -5.61 2.70
C PRO A 492 -44.24 -6.34 4.05
N ARG A 493 -45.01 -5.78 5.00
CA ARG A 493 -45.16 -6.34 6.37
C ARG A 493 -45.56 -7.84 6.38
N GLY A 494 -46.39 -8.27 5.43
CA GLY A 494 -46.83 -9.67 5.31
C GLY A 494 -45.72 -10.66 4.96
N LEU A 495 -44.62 -10.22 4.33
CA LEU A 495 -43.46 -11.05 4.01
C LEU A 495 -42.40 -11.05 5.12
N ARG A 496 -42.45 -10.10 6.07
CA ARG A 496 -41.52 -10.03 7.22
C ARG A 496 -41.86 -11.01 8.34
N LEU A 497 -43.12 -11.43 8.45
CA LEU A 497 -43.61 -12.27 9.54
C LEU A 497 -43.18 -13.74 9.45
N ARG A 498 -42.64 -14.18 8.30
CA ARG A 498 -42.16 -15.56 8.08
C ARG A 498 -40.65 -15.74 8.24
N SER A 499 -39.88 -14.67 8.43
CA SER A 499 -38.41 -14.70 8.45
C SER A 499 -37.78 -14.48 9.83
N ARG A 500 -38.58 -14.54 10.90
CA ARG A 500 -38.10 -14.56 12.29
C ARG A 500 -38.17 -15.95 12.87
#